data_AF-A0AAU6JN85-F1
#
_entry.id   AF-A0AAU6JN85-F1
#
_cell.length_a   1.000
_cell.length_b   1.000
_cell.length_c   1.000
_cell.angle_alpha   90.00
_cell.angle_beta   90.00
_cell.angle_gamma   90.00
#
_symmetry.space_group_name_H-M   'P 1'
#
loop_
_entity.id
_entity.type
_entity.pdbx_description
1 polymer ?
#
loop_
_entity_poly.entity_id
_entity_poly.type
_entity_poly.pdbx_seq_one_letter_code
_entity_poly.pdbx_strand_id
1 'polypeptide(L)' 'MDTYVINKEFSNKREVEATGFATVGEFIDFFAHDGKGGVAVTLRIRATRVETIDRISG' A
#
# COMPACT_ATOMS: atom_id res chain seq x y z
N MET A 1 -6.02 8.34 -7.40
CA MET A 1 -5.58 7.41 -6.35
C MET A 1 -5.72 6.04 -6.96
N ASP A 2 -4.71 5.22 -6.73
CA ASP A 2 -4.59 3.91 -7.34
C ASP A 2 -5.04 2.88 -6.30
N THR A 3 -5.70 1.82 -6.75
CA THR A 3 -5.99 0.68 -5.87
C THR A 3 -4.86 -0.35 -6.01
N TYR A 4 -4.26 -0.71 -4.88
CA TYR A 4 -3.29 -1.79 -4.76
C TYR A 4 -3.92 -3.01 -4.10
N VAL A 5 -3.57 -4.20 -4.58
CA VAL A 5 -3.90 -5.48 -3.97
C VAL A 5 -2.64 -6.07 -3.37
N ILE A 6 -2.62 -6.18 -2.05
CA ILE A 6 -1.61 -6.89 -1.29
C ILE A 6 -1.99 -8.37 -1.29
N ASN A 7 -1.05 -9.25 -1.61
CA ASN A 7 -1.17 -10.71 -1.49
C ASN A 7 -2.36 -11.30 -2.27
N LYS A 8 -2.54 -10.87 -3.53
CA LYS A 8 -3.71 -11.19 -4.38
C LYS A 8 -4.08 -12.68 -4.43
N GLU A 9 -3.08 -13.56 -4.47
CA GLU A 9 -3.23 -15.01 -4.59
C GLU A 9 -3.02 -15.76 -3.26
N PHE A 10 -3.03 -15.05 -2.13
CA PHE A 10 -2.84 -15.64 -0.80
C PHE A 10 -4.04 -15.39 0.12
N SER A 11 -4.13 -16.17 1.21
CA SER A 11 -5.26 -16.15 2.15
C SER A 11 -5.43 -14.82 2.90
N ASN A 12 -4.38 -14.00 2.98
CA ASN A 12 -4.37 -12.70 3.63
C ASN A 12 -4.45 -11.53 2.62
N LYS A 13 -5.08 -11.74 1.46
CA LYS A 13 -5.36 -10.70 0.46
C LYS A 13 -5.96 -9.45 1.11
N ARG A 14 -5.48 -8.28 0.72
CA ARG A 14 -6.03 -6.99 1.16
C ARG A 14 -5.93 -5.93 0.08
N GLU A 15 -6.97 -5.10 -0.03
CA GLU A 15 -6.97 -3.95 -0.93
C GLU A 15 -6.66 -2.66 -0.15
N VAL A 16 -5.93 -1.74 -0.78
CA VAL A 16 -5.57 -0.44 -0.21
C VAL A 16 -5.59 0.63 -1.29
N GLU A 17 -6.21 1.76 -0.99
CA GLU A 17 -6.13 2.95 -1.83
C GLU A 17 -4.95 3.81 -1.40
N ALA A 18 -4.11 4.15 -2.38
CA ALA A 18 -2.91 4.95 -2.16
C ALA A 18 -2.52 5.68 -3.44
N THR A 19 -1.67 6.69 -3.32
CA THR A 19 -0.98 7.29 -4.47
C THR A 19 0.35 6.60 -4.76
N GLY A 20 0.85 5.80 -3.81
CA GLY A 20 2.08 5.03 -3.94
C GLY A 20 2.38 4.25 -2.67
N PHE A 21 3.49 3.50 -2.71
CA PHE A 21 4.04 2.84 -1.53
C PHE A 21 5.57 2.89 -1.53
N ALA A 22 6.16 2.80 -0.33
CA ALA A 22 7.61 2.75 -0.14
C ALA A 22 7.98 1.80 1.00
N THR A 23 9.15 1.18 0.89
CA THR A 23 9.73 0.37 1.97
C THR A 23 10.45 1.27 2.96
N VAL A 24 10.08 1.19 4.23
CA VAL A 24 10.64 1.98 5.34
C VAL A 24 11.08 1.02 6.44
N GLY A 25 12.37 0.65 6.42
CA GLY A 25 12.91 -0.37 7.31
C GLY A 25 12.21 -1.72 7.11
N GLU A 26 11.57 -2.25 8.16
CA GLU A 26 10.83 -3.52 8.13
C GLU A 26 9.38 -3.38 7.64
N PHE A 27 8.98 -2.19 7.20
CA PHE A 27 7.59 -1.88 6.85
C PHE A 27 7.46 -1.46 5.39
N ILE A 28 6.24 -1.65 4.87
CA ILE A 28 5.79 -1.04 3.63
C ILE A 28 4.70 -0.04 4.01
N ASP A 29 4.93 1.22 3.65
CA ASP A 29 4.01 2.32 3.85
C ASP A 29 3.32 2.65 2.54
N PHE A 30 2.01 2.50 2.53
CA PHE A 30 1.15 3.06 1.49
C PHE A 30 0.78 4.48 1.89
N PHE A 31 0.92 5.42 0.96
CA PHE A 31 0.70 6.83 1.24
C PHE A 31 -0.25 7.46 0.21
N ALA A 32 -0.96 8.50 0.64
CA ALA A 32 -1.83 9.31 -0.18
C ALA A 32 -1.49 10.79 -0.01
N HIS A 33 -1.67 11.57 -1.08
CA HIS A 33 -1.66 13.02 -0.95
C HIS A 33 -2.91 13.48 -0.22
N ASP A 34 -2.75 14.26 0.85
CA ASP A 34 -3.87 15.02 1.38
C ASP A 34 -4.21 16.15 0.39
N GLY A 35 -5.47 16.60 0.39
CA GLY A 35 -5.93 17.67 -0.52
C GLY A 35 -5.24 19.03 -0.31
N LYS A 36 -4.25 19.11 0.57
CA LYS A 36 -3.43 20.30 0.87
C LYS A 36 -1.96 20.11 0.45
N GLY A 37 -1.64 19.02 -0.24
CA GLY A 37 -0.29 18.72 -0.74
C GLY A 37 0.63 18.01 0.26
N GLY A 38 0.13 17.68 1.46
CA GLY A 38 0.82 16.81 2.40
C GLY A 38 0.76 15.34 1.98
N VAL A 39 1.61 14.50 2.57
CA VAL A 39 1.63 13.05 2.34
C VAL A 39 1.27 12.36 3.65
N ALA A 40 0.20 11.56 3.63
CA ALA A 40 -0.27 10.81 4.79
C ALA A 40 -0.14 9.30 4.54
N VAL A 41 0.31 8.55 5.55
CA VAL A 41 0.37 7.08 5.49
C VAL A 41 -1.05 6.53 5.69
N THR A 42 -1.59 5.84 4.69
CA THR A 42 -2.92 5.22 4.73
C THR A 42 -2.87 3.80 5.29
N LEU A 43 -1.76 3.09 5.08
CA LEU A 43 -1.52 1.77 5.64
C LEU A 43 -0.03 1.56 5.87
N ARG A 44 0.32 1.09 7.07
CA ARG A 44 1.63 0.51 7.37
C ARG A 44 1.49 -0.98 7.61
N ILE A 45 2.25 -1.79 6.89
CA ILE A 45 2.27 -3.25 7.05
C ILE A 45 3.72 -3.74 7.19
N ARG A 46 3.96 -4.76 8.01
CA ARG A 46 5.27 -5.41 8.08
C ARG A 46 5.57 -6.09 6.75
N ALA A 47 6.76 -5.86 6.18
CA ALA A 47 7.19 -6.46 4.93
C ALA A 47 7.16 -7.99 4.99
N THR A 48 7.42 -8.59 6.16
CA THR A 48 7.36 -10.04 6.39
C THR A 48 5.95 -10.64 6.29
N ARG A 49 4.90 -9.81 6.12
CA ARG A 49 3.52 -10.25 5.90
C ARG A 49 3.07 -10.04 4.45
N VAL A 50 3.94 -9.54 3.58
CA VAL A 50 3.63 -9.16 2.20
C VAL A 50 4.42 -10.04 1.25
N GLU A 51 3.69 -10.79 0.43
CA GLU A 51 4.19 -11.65 -0.64
C GLU A 51 4.16 -10.91 -1.99
N THR A 52 3.07 -10.20 -2.28
CA THR A 52 2.89 -9.44 -3.53
C THR A 52 2.17 -8.12 -3.33
N ILE A 53 2.43 -7.15 -4.21
CA ILE A 53 1.67 -5.91 -4.32
C ILE A 53 1.39 -5.67 -5.81
N ASP A 54 0.12 -5.72 -6.20
CA ASP A 54 -0.33 -5.48 -7.57
C ASP A 54 -1.12 -4.17 -7.66
N ARG A 55 -0.83 -3.33 -8.66
CA ARG A 55 -1.67 -2.15 -8.96
C ARG A 55 -2.78 -2.55 -9.94
N ILE A 56 -4.04 -2.44 -9.52
CA ILE A 56 -5.19 -2.88 -10.33
C ILE A 56 -5.98 -1.72 -10.96
N SER A 57 -5.73 -0.49 -10.55
CA SER A 57 -6.31 0.71 -11.16
C SER A 57 -5.39 1.91 -10.96
N GLY A 58 -5.43 2.86 -11.90
CA GLY A 58 -4.80 4.18 -11.80
C GLY A 58 -5.46 5.16 -12.74
#